data_AF-A0A1G3FW05-F1
#
_entry.id   AF-A0A1G3FW05-F1
#
_cell.length_a   1.000
_cell.length_b   1.000
_cell.length_c   1.000
_cell.angle_alpha   90.00
_cell.angle_beta   90.00
_cell.angle_gamma   90.00
#
_symmetry.space_group_name_H-M   'P 1'
#
loop_
_entity.id
_entity.type
_entity.pdbx_description
1 polymer ?
#
loop_
_entity_poly.entity_id
_entity_poly.type
_entity_poly.pdbx_seq_one_letter_code
_entity_poly.pdbx_strand_id
1 'polypeptide(L)'
;MALISSPSRRQGELGFATVLLAVAGFCFATAGDYPGASGTYPKVLSVLLGCGAVLMLLRAWRQTGDDSRAPLVVNLGRCLLGFATLALYILAIDLLGYILPSFVLVVSLPLLLGYRDLRLAFMAAIGGLSFILLVFAVILERPMPADLFDPVLEMLR
;
A
#
# COMPACT_ATOMS: atom_id res chain seq x y z
N MET A 1 -18.95 29.59 -14.51
CA MET A 1 -18.76 29.65 -13.05
C MET A 1 -17.77 28.54 -12.69
N ALA A 2 -16.60 28.92 -12.16
CA ALA A 2 -15.44 28.10 -11.75
C ALA A 2 -14.88 27.09 -12.78
N LEU A 3 -13.95 27.56 -13.63
CA LEU A 3 -12.90 26.70 -14.20
C LEU A 3 -12.01 26.24 -13.04
N ILE A 4 -12.30 25.07 -12.47
CA ILE A 4 -11.36 24.39 -11.57
C ILE A 4 -10.16 24.05 -12.45
N SER A 5 -9.10 24.85 -12.39
CA SER A 5 -7.83 24.53 -13.03
C SER A 5 -7.32 23.25 -12.38
N SER A 6 -7.52 22.11 -13.01
CA SER A 6 -6.89 20.87 -12.57
C SER A 6 -5.38 21.10 -12.50
N PRO A 7 -4.72 20.83 -11.37
CA PRO A 7 -3.28 20.99 -11.27
C PRO A 7 -2.63 20.19 -12.40
N SER A 8 -1.61 20.78 -13.03
CA SER A 8 -0.87 20.07 -14.08
C SER A 8 -0.30 18.77 -13.51
N ARG A 9 -0.10 17.75 -14.36
CA ARG A 9 0.43 16.44 -13.92
C ARG A 9 1.63 16.59 -13.02
N ARG A 10 2.53 17.49 -13.43
CA ARG A 10 3.76 17.84 -12.73
C ARG A 10 3.49 18.41 -11.34
N GLN A 11 2.53 19.33 -11.20
CA GLN A 11 2.23 19.94 -9.91
C GLN A 11 1.69 18.94 -8.90
N GLY A 12 0.81 18.02 -9.30
CA GLY A 12 0.33 17.00 -8.36
C GLY A 12 1.27 15.81 -8.22
N GLU A 13 2.14 15.49 -9.18
CA GLU A 13 3.22 14.50 -8.96
C GLU A 13 4.21 15.04 -7.93
N LEU A 14 4.58 16.33 -8.04
CA LEU A 14 5.39 17.03 -7.04
C LEU A 14 4.67 17.08 -5.68
N GLY A 15 3.41 17.52 -5.65
CA GLY A 15 2.63 17.60 -4.41
C GLY A 15 2.48 16.24 -3.72
N PHE A 16 2.12 15.19 -4.47
CA PHE A 16 2.01 13.84 -3.95
C PHE A 16 3.35 13.33 -3.42
N ALA A 17 4.44 13.50 -4.17
CA ALA A 17 5.76 13.04 -3.74
C ALA A 17 6.27 13.82 -2.53
N THR A 18 5.99 15.12 -2.41
CA THR A 18 6.29 15.91 -1.20
C THR A 18 5.52 15.40 0.01
N VAL A 19 4.22 15.15 -0.13
CA VAL A 19 3.40 14.58 0.96
C VAL A 19 3.92 13.19 1.34
N LEU A 20 4.20 12.33 0.35
CA LEU A 20 4.74 10.99 0.58
C LEU A 20 6.08 11.03 1.33
N LEU A 21 6.97 11.97 0.96
CA LEU A 21 8.25 12.17 1.64
C LEU A 21 8.07 12.66 3.08
N ALA A 22 7.12 13.57 3.32
CA ALA A 22 6.79 14.04 4.67
C ALA A 22 6.24 12.92 5.54
N VAL A 23 5.31 12.11 5.01
CA VAL A 23 4.76 10.93 5.69
C VAL A 23 5.86 9.90 6.00
N ALA A 24 6.74 9.63 5.03
CA ALA A 24 7.88 8.74 5.24
C ALA A 24 8.81 9.24 6.36
N GLY A 25 9.15 10.54 6.37
CA GLY A 25 9.96 11.14 7.43
C GLY A 25 9.29 11.07 8.80
N PHE A 26 7.98 11.34 8.86
CA PHE A 26 7.19 11.22 10.10
C PHE A 26 7.18 9.78 10.61
N CYS A 27 6.87 8.80 9.76
CA CYS A 27 6.88 7.38 10.13
C CYS A 27 8.26 6.89 10.56
N PHE A 28 9.34 7.37 9.93
CA PHE A 28 10.70 7.03 10.35
C PHE A 28 11.02 7.56 11.75
N ALA A 29 10.62 8.81 12.04
CA ALA A 29 10.83 9.44 13.34
C ALA A 29 10.05 8.71 14.44
N THR A 30 8.75 8.43 14.23
CA THR A 30 7.91 7.73 15.22
C THR A 30 8.31 6.27 15.40
N ALA A 31 8.77 5.60 14.35
CA ALA A 31 9.34 4.27 14.45
C ALA A 31 10.63 4.24 15.30
N GLY A 32 11.29 5.39 15.47
CA GLY A 32 12.41 5.66 16.38
C GLY A 32 12.19 5.14 17.79
N ASP A 33 10.97 5.32 18.29
CA ASP A 33 10.60 5.12 19.68
C ASP A 33 10.27 3.66 20.03
N TYR A 34 10.16 2.78 19.02
CA TYR A 34 9.84 1.37 19.22
C TYR A 34 11.09 0.49 19.33
N PRO A 35 11.18 -0.39 20.35
CA PRO A 35 12.33 -1.25 20.55
C PRO A 35 12.36 -2.44 19.57
N GLY A 36 13.59 -2.90 19.25
CA GLY A 36 13.84 -4.13 18.51
C GLY A 36 13.28 -4.15 17.08
N ALA A 37 12.89 -5.34 16.61
CA ALA A 37 12.37 -5.55 15.26
C ALA A 37 11.10 -4.73 14.96
N SER A 38 10.31 -4.42 15.99
CA SER A 38 9.07 -3.63 15.87
C SER A 38 9.34 -2.19 15.42
N GLY A 39 10.51 -1.62 15.72
CA GLY A 39 10.94 -0.32 15.20
C GLY A 39 11.73 -0.44 13.89
N THR A 40 12.54 -1.50 13.72
CA THR A 40 13.37 -1.67 12.51
C THR A 40 12.53 -1.82 11.24
N TYR A 41 11.46 -2.62 11.28
CA TYR A 41 10.65 -2.86 10.09
C TYR A 41 9.98 -1.59 9.54
N PRO A 42 9.25 -0.79 10.34
CA PRO A 42 8.69 0.48 9.88
C PRO A 42 9.75 1.50 9.45
N LYS A 43 10.94 1.52 10.06
CA LYS A 43 12.06 2.37 9.63
C LYS A 43 12.52 2.04 8.21
N VAL A 44 12.78 0.76 7.93
CA VAL A 44 13.21 0.31 6.60
C VAL A 44 12.13 0.65 5.56
N LEU A 45 10.86 0.38 5.86
CA LEU A 45 9.76 0.71 4.96
C LEU A 45 9.66 2.21 4.70
N SER A 46 9.85 3.03 5.74
CA SER A 46 9.85 4.50 5.62
C SER A 46 11.01 5.00 4.75
N VAL A 47 12.21 4.41 4.87
CA VAL A 47 13.35 4.74 4.00
C VAL A 47 13.05 4.39 2.55
N LEU A 48 12.49 3.21 2.28
CA LEU A 48 12.14 2.79 0.92
C LEU A 48 11.06 3.72 0.30
N LEU A 49 10.04 4.08 1.08
CA LEU A 49 9.05 5.08 0.67
C LEU A 49 9.69 6.43 0.36
N GLY A 50 10.58 6.91 1.24
CA GLY A 50 11.31 8.15 1.07
C GLY A 50 12.17 8.15 -0.20
N CYS A 51 12.91 7.07 -0.47
CA CYS A 51 13.66 6.89 -1.70
C CYS A 51 12.74 6.95 -2.94
N GLY A 52 11.61 6.25 -2.91
CA GLY A 52 10.61 6.29 -3.97
C GLY A 52 10.07 7.72 -4.21
N ALA A 53 9.76 8.45 -3.14
CA ALA A 53 9.31 9.83 -3.21
C ALA A 53 10.38 10.77 -3.81
N VAL A 54 11.65 10.62 -3.42
CA VAL A 54 12.77 11.38 -3.99
C VAL A 54 12.92 11.08 -5.48
N LEU A 55 12.84 9.81 -5.90
CA LEU A 55 12.89 9.44 -7.32
C LEU A 55 11.74 10.06 -8.11
N MET A 56 10.53 10.09 -7.54
CA MET A 56 9.38 10.77 -8.15
C MET A 56 9.61 12.29 -8.28
N LEU A 57 10.12 12.95 -7.25
CA LEU A 57 10.46 14.38 -7.29
C LEU A 57 11.49 14.68 -8.38
N LEU A 58 12.57 13.89 -8.45
CA LEU A 58 13.61 14.04 -9.47
C LEU A 58 13.04 13.84 -10.87
N ARG A 59 12.15 12.86 -11.06
CA ARG A 59 11.48 12.60 -12.34
C ARG A 59 10.58 13.78 -12.73
N ALA A 60 9.70 14.23 -11.84
CA ALA A 60 8.77 15.34 -12.08
C ALA A 60 9.50 16.68 -12.29
N TRP A 61 10.67 16.86 -11.65
CA TRP A 61 11.49 18.05 -11.86
C TRP A 61 12.15 18.06 -13.24
N ARG A 62 12.64 16.90 -13.71
CA ARG A 62 13.25 16.72 -15.04
C ARG A 62 12.24 16.74 -16.19
N GLN A 63 10.97 16.43 -15.93
CA GLN A 63 9.92 16.52 -16.94
C GLN A 63 9.65 17.96 -17.34
N THR A 64 10.08 18.31 -18.55
CA THR A 64 9.90 19.63 -19.17
C THR A 64 9.31 19.38 -20.56
N GLY A 65 7.99 19.48 -20.72
CA GLY A 65 7.31 19.17 -21.99
C GLY A 65 5.79 19.01 -21.89
N ASP A 66 5.14 18.81 -23.04
CA ASP A 66 3.67 18.73 -23.22
C ASP A 66 3.01 17.58 -22.43
N ASP A 67 3.79 16.56 -22.03
CA ASP A 67 3.40 15.48 -21.10
C ASP A 67 2.97 15.99 -19.70
N SER A 68 3.31 17.24 -19.33
CA SER A 68 2.84 17.88 -18.10
C SER A 68 1.34 18.19 -18.10
N ARG A 69 0.66 18.13 -19.25
CA ARG A 69 -0.78 18.41 -19.38
C ARG A 69 -1.68 17.19 -19.18
N ALA A 70 -1.12 15.98 -19.13
CA ALA A 70 -1.91 14.78 -18.87
C ALA A 70 -2.52 14.80 -17.45
N PRO A 71 -3.73 14.24 -17.24
CA PRO A 71 -4.31 14.19 -15.91
C PRO A 71 -3.51 13.25 -14.99
N LEU A 72 -3.25 13.68 -13.76
CA LEU A 72 -2.66 12.84 -12.70
C LEU A 72 -3.49 11.60 -12.38
N VAL A 73 -4.80 11.79 -12.32
CA VAL A 73 -5.75 10.75 -12.00
C VAL A 73 -6.68 10.61 -13.19
N VAL A 74 -6.57 9.48 -13.89
CA VAL A 74 -7.41 9.17 -15.05
C VAL A 74 -8.87 8.95 -14.62
N ASN A 75 -9.09 8.35 -13.45
CA ASN A 75 -10.43 8.11 -12.90
C ASN A 75 -10.45 8.31 -11.38
N LEU A 76 -10.96 9.46 -10.95
CA LEU A 76 -11.02 9.83 -9.52
C LEU A 76 -11.89 8.85 -8.72
N GLY A 77 -12.99 8.36 -9.29
CA GLY A 77 -13.86 7.39 -8.64
C GLY A 77 -13.16 6.08 -8.32
N ARG A 78 -12.40 5.51 -9.27
CA ARG A 78 -11.60 4.30 -9.03
C ARG A 78 -10.46 4.53 -8.04
N CYS A 79 -9.87 5.72 -8.04
CA CYS A 79 -8.85 6.10 -7.07
C CYS A 79 -9.42 6.12 -5.65
N LEU A 80 -10.54 6.82 -5.45
CA LEU A 80 -11.25 6.87 -4.16
C LEU A 80 -11.73 5.49 -3.72
N LEU A 81 -12.21 4.66 -4.66
CA LEU A 81 -12.59 3.28 -4.39
C LEU A 81 -11.41 2.45 -3.87
N GLY A 82 -10.21 2.64 -4.42
CA GLY A 82 -9.00 1.99 -3.91
C GLY A 82 -8.69 2.38 -2.46
N PHE A 83 -8.74 3.67 -2.13
CA PHE A 83 -8.56 4.14 -0.75
C PHE A 83 -9.64 3.63 0.20
N ALA A 84 -10.90 3.63 -0.22
CA ALA A 84 -12.01 3.11 0.56
C ALA A 84 -11.85 1.61 0.84
N THR A 85 -11.39 0.84 -0.16
CA THR A 85 -11.13 -0.60 -0.02
C THR A 85 -10.00 -0.86 0.97
N LEU A 86 -8.95 -0.02 0.97
CA LEU A 86 -7.84 -0.13 1.92
C LEU A 86 -8.30 0.21 3.35
N ALA A 87 -9.11 1.25 3.53
CA ALA A 87 -9.67 1.60 4.84
C ALA A 87 -10.58 0.50 5.39
N LEU A 88 -11.42 -0.09 4.53
CA LEU A 88 -12.28 -1.22 4.89
C LEU A 88 -11.45 -2.46 5.28
N TYR A 89 -10.35 -2.73 4.57
CA TYR A 89 -9.42 -3.80 4.91
C TYR A 89 -8.85 -3.64 6.31
N ILE A 90 -8.40 -2.44 6.69
CA ILE A 90 -7.86 -2.18 8.04
C ILE A 90 -8.90 -2.51 9.11
N LEU A 91 -10.15 -2.07 8.93
CA LEU A 91 -11.24 -2.37 9.86
C LEU A 91 -11.60 -3.86 9.88
N ALA A 92 -11.50 -4.54 8.73
CA ALA A 92 -11.79 -5.96 8.62
C ALA A 92 -10.75 -6.83 9.34
N ILE A 93 -9.49 -6.39 9.44
CA ILE A 93 -8.46 -7.15 10.15
C ILE A 93 -8.83 -7.32 11.63
N ASP A 94 -9.30 -6.27 12.28
CA ASP A 94 -9.68 -6.30 13.69
C ASP A 94 -10.89 -7.22 13.97
N LEU A 95 -11.72 -7.47 12.95
CA LEU A 95 -12.95 -8.27 13.06
C LEU A 95 -12.79 -9.73 12.61
N LEU A 96 -11.99 -9.96 11.56
CA LEU A 96 -11.94 -11.24 10.83
C LEU A 96 -10.56 -11.92 10.88
N GLY A 97 -9.54 -11.23 11.39
CA GLY A 97 -8.14 -11.66 11.35
C GLY A 97 -7.38 -11.18 10.12
N TYR A 98 -6.17 -11.67 9.90
CA TYR A 98 -5.26 -11.17 8.86
C TYR A 98 -5.46 -11.81 7.47
N ILE A 99 -5.58 -13.14 7.41
CA ILE A 99 -5.53 -13.94 6.18
C ILE A 99 -6.72 -13.63 5.28
N LEU A 100 -7.95 -13.68 5.82
CA LEU A 100 -9.16 -13.55 5.02
C LEU A 100 -9.31 -12.15 4.42
N PRO A 101 -9.19 -11.04 5.18
CA PRO A 101 -9.23 -9.70 4.62
C PRO A 101 -8.12 -9.42 3.62
N SER A 102 -6.91 -9.93 3.88
CA SER A 102 -5.78 -9.76 2.96
C SER A 102 -6.02 -10.47 1.62
N PHE A 103 -6.52 -11.71 1.65
CA PHE A 103 -6.88 -12.43 0.44
C PHE A 103 -7.95 -11.69 -0.37
N VAL A 104 -9.02 -11.26 0.30
CA VAL A 104 -10.10 -10.49 -0.33
C VAL A 104 -9.54 -9.20 -0.92
N LEU A 105 -8.69 -8.46 -0.21
CA LEU A 105 -8.07 -7.24 -0.70
C LEU A 105 -7.26 -7.49 -1.99
N VAL A 106 -6.35 -8.46 -1.97
CA VAL A 106 -5.45 -8.72 -3.11
C VAL A 106 -6.21 -9.20 -4.35
N VAL A 107 -7.32 -9.92 -4.20
CA VAL A 107 -8.16 -10.35 -5.32
C VAL A 107 -9.10 -9.23 -5.79
N SER A 108 -9.79 -8.56 -4.86
CA SER A 108 -10.83 -7.57 -5.18
C SER A 108 -10.25 -6.26 -5.72
N LEU A 109 -9.11 -5.79 -5.20
CA LEU A 109 -8.57 -4.48 -5.57
C LEU A 109 -8.24 -4.39 -7.08
N PRO A 110 -7.53 -5.36 -7.70
CA PRO A 110 -7.33 -5.35 -9.15
C PRO A 110 -8.65 -5.34 -9.94
N LEU A 111 -9.64 -6.13 -9.51
CA LEU A 111 -10.95 -6.21 -10.16
C LEU A 111 -11.70 -4.87 -10.12
N LEU A 112 -11.71 -4.22 -8.95
CA LEU A 112 -12.31 -2.90 -8.75
C LEU A 112 -11.62 -1.82 -9.58
N LEU A 113 -10.31 -1.95 -9.82
CA LEU A 113 -9.54 -1.05 -10.66
C LEU A 113 -9.67 -1.35 -12.17
N GLY A 114 -10.29 -2.48 -12.53
CA GLY A 114 -10.62 -2.87 -13.90
C GLY A 114 -9.69 -3.92 -14.52
N TYR A 115 -8.79 -4.51 -13.74
CA TYR A 115 -8.03 -5.68 -14.15
C TYR A 115 -8.93 -6.92 -14.12
N ARG A 116 -8.97 -7.70 -15.20
CA ARG A 116 -9.97 -8.77 -15.38
C ARG A 116 -9.41 -10.19 -15.31
N ASP A 117 -8.11 -10.36 -15.14
CA ASP A 117 -7.52 -11.69 -15.02
C ASP A 117 -7.60 -12.20 -13.57
N LEU A 118 -8.70 -12.89 -13.28
CA LEU A 118 -8.92 -13.51 -11.98
C LEU A 118 -7.86 -14.56 -11.66
N ARG A 119 -7.36 -15.29 -12.65
CA ARG A 119 -6.37 -16.34 -12.41
C ARG A 119 -5.08 -15.73 -11.88
N LEU A 120 -4.59 -14.67 -12.51
CA LEU A 120 -3.41 -13.96 -12.04
C LEU A 120 -3.64 -13.26 -10.70
N ALA A 121 -4.83 -12.70 -10.46
CA ALA A 121 -5.17 -12.10 -9.16
C ALA A 121 -5.15 -13.14 -8.02
N PHE A 122 -5.72 -14.33 -8.23
CA PHE A 122 -5.68 -15.42 -7.26
C PHE A 122 -4.26 -15.93 -7.03
N MET A 123 -3.46 -16.12 -8.09
CA MET A 123 -2.07 -16.55 -7.95
C MET A 123 -1.24 -15.51 -7.19
N ALA A 124 -1.45 -14.22 -7.45
CA ALA A 124 -0.81 -13.13 -6.71
C ALA A 124 -1.24 -13.12 -5.24
N ALA A 125 -2.53 -13.36 -4.95
CA ALA A 125 -3.03 -13.46 -3.59
C ALA A 125 -2.37 -14.62 -2.83
N ILE A 126 -2.37 -15.83 -3.40
CA ILE A 126 -1.76 -17.01 -2.77
C ILE A 126 -0.26 -16.80 -2.58
N GLY A 127 0.46 -16.37 -3.62
CA GLY A 127 1.91 -16.17 -3.55
C GLY A 127 2.31 -15.06 -2.58
N GLY A 128 1.63 -13.92 -2.64
CA GLY A 128 1.88 -12.78 -1.76
C GLY A 128 1.57 -13.11 -0.30
N LEU A 129 0.44 -13.76 -0.04
CA LEU A 129 0.06 -14.14 1.32
C LEU A 129 1.03 -15.19 1.88
N SER A 130 1.38 -16.22 1.10
CA SER A 130 2.36 -17.23 1.50
C SER A 130 3.73 -16.61 1.83
N PHE A 131 4.17 -15.64 1.03
CA PHE A 131 5.42 -14.93 1.27
C PHE A 131 5.36 -14.11 2.57
N ILE A 132 4.28 -13.35 2.79
CA ILE A 132 4.14 -12.55 4.02
C ILE A 132 4.05 -13.47 5.24
N LEU A 133 3.27 -14.55 5.17
CA LEU A 133 3.19 -15.54 6.24
C LEU A 133 4.57 -16.10 6.58
N LEU A 134 5.39 -16.42 5.58
CA LEU A 134 6.77 -16.88 5.78
C LEU A 134 7.63 -15.81 6.46
N VAL A 135 7.58 -14.57 5.99
CA VAL A 135 8.34 -13.46 6.59
C VAL A 135 7.94 -13.25 8.05
N PHE A 136 6.65 -13.20 8.35
CA PHE A 136 6.18 -12.90 9.71
C PHE A 136 6.31 -14.09 10.67
N ALA A 137 6.02 -15.30 10.22
CA ALA A 137 6.08 -16.49 11.05
C ALA A 137 7.51 -16.99 11.28
N VAL A 138 8.38 -16.91 10.25
CA VAL A 138 9.72 -17.52 10.29
C VAL A 138 10.81 -16.48 10.51
N ILE A 139 10.77 -15.34 9.81
CA ILE A 139 11.85 -14.35 9.87
C ILE A 139 11.67 -13.40 11.05
N LEU A 140 10.44 -12.96 11.30
CA LEU A 140 10.12 -11.99 12.35
C LEU A 140 9.63 -12.63 13.65
N GLU A 141 9.30 -13.93 13.64
CA GLU A 141 8.76 -14.68 14.77
C GLU A 141 7.62 -13.95 15.50
N ARG A 142 6.78 -13.22 14.75
CA ARG A 142 5.67 -12.44 15.31
C ARG A 142 4.34 -13.17 15.14
N PRO A 143 3.53 -13.26 16.22
CA PRO A 143 2.18 -13.77 16.09
C PRO A 143 1.37 -12.80 15.23
N MET A 144 0.67 -13.35 14.25
CA MET A 144 -0.27 -12.60 13.44
C MET A 144 -1.61 -12.47 14.18
N PRO A 145 -2.44 -11.46 13.86
CA PRO A 145 -3.78 -11.36 14.40
C PRO A 145 -4.52 -12.67 14.24
N ALA A 146 -5.16 -13.12 15.32
CA ALA A 146 -5.83 -14.40 15.34
C ALA A 146 -6.90 -14.46 14.23
N ASP A 147 -6.77 -15.43 13.34
CA ASP A 147 -7.67 -15.62 12.21
C ASP A 147 -8.75 -16.64 12.54
N LEU A 148 -9.85 -16.58 11.78
CA LEU A 148 -10.88 -17.64 11.78
C LEU A 148 -10.30 -19.03 11.47
N PHE A 149 -9.11 -19.09 10.86
CA PHE A 149 -8.43 -20.33 10.47
C PHE A 149 -7.34 -20.79 11.45
N ASP A 150 -7.07 -20.05 12.53
CA ASP A 150 -6.10 -20.45 13.56
C ASP A 150 -6.29 -21.90 14.06
N PRO A 151 -7.50 -22.39 14.37
CA PRO A 151 -7.69 -23.78 14.80
C PRO A 151 -7.31 -24.81 13.71
N VAL A 152 -7.38 -24.44 12.43
CA VAL A 152 -6.96 -25.29 11.31
C VAL A 152 -5.45 -25.26 11.12
N LEU A 153 -4.82 -24.10 11.32
CA LEU A 153 -3.37 -23.91 11.24
C LEU A 153 -2.63 -24.59 12.38
N GLU A 154 -3.20 -24.62 13.60
CA GLU A 154 -2.68 -25.39 14.73
C GLU A 154 -2.67 -26.90 14.47
N MET A 155 -3.66 -27.41 13.73
CA MET A 155 -3.78 -28.83 13.38
C MET A 155 -2.74 -29.29 12.34
N LEU A 156 -2.08 -28.34 11.66
CA LEU A 156 -1.08 -28.59 10.60
C LEU A 156 0.36 -28.34 11.07
N ARG A 157 0.57 -27.83 12.28
CA ARG A 157 1.88 -27.68 12.94
C ARG A 157 2.19 -28.88 13.81
#